data_AF-A0A8T4GSD2-F1
#
_entry.id   AF-A0A8T4GSD2-F1
#
_cell.length_a   1.000
_cell.length_b   1.000
_cell.length_c   1.000
_cell.angle_alpha   90.00
_cell.angle_beta   90.00
_cell.angle_gamma   90.00
#
_symmetry.space_group_name_H-M   'P 1'
#
loop_
_entity.id
_entity.type
_entity.pdbx_description
1 polymer ?
#
loop_
_entity_poly.entity_id
_entity_poly.type
_entity_poly.pdbx_seq_one_letter_code
_entity_poly.pdbx_strand_id
1 'polypeptide(L)' 'MGGDESTEYTFVCPECGESLDVNASMRDALLDRGCVICGASVSPSAFA' A
#
# COMPACT_ATOMS: atom_id res chain seq x y z
N MET A 1 0.88 7.71 25.66
CA MET A 1 1.37 7.10 24.41
C MET A 1 0.27 6.19 23.92
N GLY A 2 -0.41 6.62 22.88
CA GLY A 2 -1.57 5.98 22.27
C GLY A 2 -1.87 6.83 21.03
N GLY A 3 -2.26 6.29 19.90
CA GLY A 3 -2.50 4.90 19.54
C GLY A 3 -3.05 4.99 18.14
N ASP A 4 -2.19 5.40 17.20
CA ASP A 4 -2.57 5.80 15.85
C ASP A 4 -1.55 5.19 14.86
N GLU A 5 -1.21 3.92 15.04
CA GLU A 5 -0.33 3.16 14.13
C GLU A 5 -1.07 1.94 13.55
N SER A 6 -2.40 2.01 13.47
CA SER A 6 -3.25 0.99 12.85
C SER A 6 -4.24 1.63 11.88
N THR A 7 -3.79 2.63 11.11
CA THR A 7 -4.59 3.10 9.99
C THR A 7 -4.45 2.04 8.89
N GLU A 8 -5.50 1.26 8.75
CA GLU A 8 -5.63 0.23 7.73
C GLU A 8 -6.00 0.93 6.41
N TYR A 9 -5.19 0.71 5.39
CA TYR A 9 -5.39 1.19 4.04
C TYR A 9 -5.65 0.00 3.13
N THR A 10 -6.56 0.15 2.20
CA THR A 10 -6.72 -0.85 1.13
C THR A 10 -5.86 -0.43 -0.04
N PHE A 11 -4.79 -1.18 -0.27
CA PHE A 11 -3.98 -1.04 -1.47
C PHE A 11 -4.62 -1.81 -2.62
N VAL A 12 -4.82 -1.17 -3.77
CA VAL A 12 -5.26 -1.79 -5.03
C VAL A 12 -4.26 -1.45 -6.12
N CYS A 13 -3.54 -2.44 -6.62
CA CYS A 13 -2.58 -2.21 -7.69
C CYS A 13 -3.30 -1.91 -9.02
N PRO A 14 -3.02 -0.79 -9.70
CA PRO A 14 -3.66 -0.47 -10.99
C PRO A 14 -3.15 -1.33 -12.16
N GLU A 15 -2.01 -2.00 -12.00
CA GLU A 15 -1.37 -2.78 -13.07
C GLU A 15 -1.84 -4.24 -13.07
N CYS A 16 -1.85 -4.90 -11.91
CA CYS A 16 -2.31 -6.28 -11.79
C CYS A 16 -3.74 -6.41 -11.24
N GLY A 17 -4.31 -5.36 -10.65
CA GLY A 17 -5.64 -5.38 -10.04
C GLY A 17 -5.69 -6.05 -8.66
N GLU A 18 -4.54 -6.33 -8.04
CA GLU A 18 -4.48 -7.00 -6.74
C GLU A 18 -4.85 -6.04 -5.60
N SER A 19 -5.76 -6.48 -4.72
CA SER A 19 -6.19 -5.73 -3.52
C SER A 19 -5.63 -6.35 -2.24
N LEU A 20 -5.05 -5.53 -1.35
CA LEU A 20 -4.41 -5.95 -0.10
C LEU A 20 -4.75 -4.97 1.03
N ASP A 21 -5.00 -5.46 2.24
CA ASP A 21 -5.05 -4.61 3.44
C ASP A 21 -3.64 -4.37 3.98
N VAL A 22 -3.26 -3.10 4.09
CA VAL A 22 -1.92 -2.67 4.45
C VAL A 22 -1.97 -1.52 5.45
N ASN A 23 -1.06 -1.50 6.41
CA ASN A 23 -0.94 -0.38 7.33
C ASN A 23 -0.07 0.75 6.73
N ALA A 24 -0.06 1.93 7.35
CA ALA A 24 0.76 3.07 6.92
C ALA A 24 2.22 2.72 6.61
N SER A 25 2.87 1.94 7.48
CA SER A 25 4.26 1.50 7.29
C SER A 25 4.44 0.61 6.07
N MET A 26 3.44 -0.23 5.77
CA MET A 26 3.46 -1.14 4.62
C MET A 26 3.16 -0.38 3.33
N ARG A 27 2.27 0.62 3.37
CA ARG A 27 2.03 1.55 2.27
C ARG A 27 3.30 2.29 1.86
N ASP A 28 4.02 2.86 2.83
CA ASP A 28 5.26 3.59 2.54
C ASP A 28 6.32 2.68 1.90
N ALA A 29 6.47 1.45 2.41
CA ALA A 29 7.35 0.45 1.83
C ALA A 29 6.94 0.05 0.40
N LEU A 30 5.64 -0.07 0.12
CA LEU A 30 5.12 -0.35 -1.23
C LEU A 30 5.36 0.84 -2.17
N LEU A 31 5.23 2.08 -1.70
CA LEU A 31 5.52 3.28 -2.49
C LEU A 31 7.00 3.41 -2.84
N ASP A 32 7.88 3.06 -1.91
CA ASP A 32 9.33 3.09 -2.11
C ASP A 32 9.82 1.96 -3.03
N ARG A 33 9.36 0.72 -2.80
CA ARG A 33 9.81 -0.46 -3.55
C ARG A 33 9.01 -0.77 -4.81
N GLY A 34 7.76 -0.32 -4.91
CA GLY A 34 6.81 -0.77 -5.92
C GLY A 34 5.90 -1.90 -5.44
N CYS A 35 4.98 -2.34 -6.30
CA CYS A 35 4.07 -3.45 -6.00
C CYS A 35 4.86 -4.75 -5.79
N VAL A 36 4.64 -5.45 -4.67
CA VAL A 36 5.32 -6.73 -4.38
C VAL A 36 4.90 -7.90 -5.29
N ILE A 37 3.81 -7.74 -6.04
CA ILE A 37 3.26 -8.79 -6.91
C ILE A 37 3.85 -8.69 -8.33
N CYS A 38 3.77 -7.51 -8.95
CA CYS A 38 4.18 -7.30 -10.34
C CYS A 38 5.46 -6.45 -10.47
N GLY A 39 5.93 -5.82 -9.39
CA GLY A 39 7.08 -4.91 -9.41
C GLY A 39 6.80 -3.54 -10.02
N ALA A 40 5.56 -3.23 -10.38
CA ALA A 40 5.23 -1.95 -10.98
C ALA A 40 5.28 -0.80 -9.97
N SER A 41 5.60 0.40 -10.47
CA SER A 41 5.58 1.63 -9.68
C SER A 41 4.16 1.90 -9.18
N VAL A 42 4.00 1.97 -7.87
CA VAL A 42 2.72 2.28 -7.23
C VAL A 42 2.72 3.69 -6.70
N SER A 43 1.56 4.33 -6.80
CA SER A 43 1.34 5.71 -6.38
C SER A 43 0.48 5.75 -5.13
N PRO A 44 0.54 6.82 -4.33
CA PRO A 44 -0.28 6.95 -3.13
C PRO A 44 -1.79 6.95 -3.42
N SER A 45 -2.19 7.18 -4.68
CA SER A 45 -3.55 7.05 -5.20
C SER A 45 -4.03 5.61 -5.38
N ALA A 46 -3.12 4.62 -5.32
CA ALA A 46 -3.45 3.20 -5.31
C ALA A 46 -3.91 2.72 -3.92
N PHE A 47 -3.90 3.60 -2.91
CA PHE A 47 -4.31 3.29 -1.54
C PHE A 47 -5.59 4.08 -1.23
N ALA A 48 -6.65 3.38 -0.86
CA ALA A 48 -7.93 3.92 -0.42
C ALA A 48 -8.09 3.80 1.10
#